data_AF-A0A256ZGE4-F1
#
_entry.id   AF-A0A256ZGE4-F1
#
_cell.length_a   1.000
_cell.length_b   1.000
_cell.length_c   1.000
_cell.angle_alpha   90.00
_cell.angle_beta   90.00
_cell.angle_gamma   90.00
#
_symmetry.space_group_name_H-M   'P 1'
#
loop_
_entity.id
_entity.type
_entity.pdbx_description
1 polymer ?
#
loop_
_entity_poly.entity_id
_entity_poly.type
_entity_poly.pdbx_seq_one_letter_code
_entity_poly.pdbx_strand_id
1 'polypeptide(L)'
;MSRRIIIPWDERGKKSLALILKPYEATVVSKNVLITLLPREIKVVDDIDRFSEEESSKKRYVRVFFRKPIEPINEKPEKHYEGIFENYEVRFTNLGFSKYLTIIVPGSFLYNYVVLSENSVSIECSIKKTVYFEKIKSSLTIYFV
;
A
#
# COMPACT_ATOMS: atom_id res chain seq x y z
N MET A 1 -5.75 19.62 4.33
CA MET A 1 -6.52 18.80 5.30
C MET A 1 -6.13 17.35 5.11
N SER A 2 -6.23 16.51 6.15
CA SER A 2 -6.03 15.06 6.05
C SER A 2 -7.38 14.35 6.06
N ARG A 3 -7.57 13.36 5.18
CA ARG A 3 -8.77 12.52 5.15
C ARG A 3 -8.42 11.12 5.62
N ARG A 4 -9.19 10.57 6.55
CA ARG A 4 -9.06 9.18 7.01
C ARG A 4 -10.24 8.38 6.46
N ILE A 5 -9.96 7.19 5.93
CA ILE A 5 -10.93 6.28 5.32
C ILE A 5 -10.77 4.91 5.95
N ILE A 6 -11.87 4.27 6.37
CA ILE A 6 -11.86 2.92 6.95
C ILE A 6 -12.34 1.90 5.93
N ILE A 7 -11.41 1.07 5.46
CA ILE A 7 -11.58 0.12 4.37
C ILE A 7 -11.83 -1.28 4.96
N PRO A 8 -12.84 -2.04 4.49
CA PRO A 8 -13.08 -3.39 4.98
C PRO A 8 -11.89 -4.31 4.70
N TRP A 9 -11.59 -5.20 5.64
CA TRP A 9 -10.52 -6.21 5.50
C TRP A 9 -10.91 -7.59 6.04
N ASP A 10 -12.17 -7.76 6.42
CA ASP A 10 -12.80 -9.05 6.74
C ASP A 10 -14.17 -9.20 6.05
N GLU A 11 -14.64 -10.44 5.97
CA GLU A 11 -15.94 -10.76 5.37
C GLU A 11 -17.13 -10.30 6.23
N ARG A 12 -16.90 -10.12 7.54
CA ARG A 12 -17.95 -9.78 8.51
C ARG A 12 -18.11 -8.27 8.71
N GLY A 13 -17.29 -7.45 8.06
CA GLY A 13 -17.32 -5.99 8.15
C GLY A 13 -17.02 -5.44 9.55
N LYS A 14 -16.18 -6.14 10.32
CA LYS A 14 -15.79 -5.75 11.69
C LYS A 14 -14.32 -5.38 11.81
N LYS A 15 -13.53 -5.72 10.80
CA LYS A 15 -12.10 -5.49 10.76
C LYS A 15 -11.74 -4.72 9.50
N SER A 16 -10.79 -3.82 9.64
CA SER A 16 -10.49 -2.84 8.61
C SER A 16 -9.01 -2.52 8.50
N LEU A 17 -8.66 -1.83 7.43
CA LEU A 17 -7.45 -1.02 7.33
C LEU A 17 -7.85 0.45 7.40
N ALA A 18 -7.03 1.28 8.04
CA ALA A 18 -7.20 2.72 7.93
C ALA A 18 -6.28 3.26 6.83
N LEU A 19 -6.85 4.03 5.91
CA LEU A 19 -6.11 4.78 4.90
C LEU A 19 -6.16 6.26 5.26
N ILE A 20 -5.01 6.85 5.54
CA ILE A 20 -4.85 8.27 5.86
C ILE A 20 -4.27 8.95 4.63
N LEU A 21 -5.02 9.87 4.04
CA LEU A 21 -4.67 10.61 2.84
C LEU A 21 -4.36 12.07 3.16
N LYS A 22 -3.25 12.54 2.62
CA LYS A 22 -2.82 13.94 2.55
C LYS A 22 -2.42 14.24 1.09
N PRO A 23 -2.29 15.52 0.69
CA PRO A 23 -2.02 15.88 -0.71
C PRO A 23 -0.86 15.15 -1.38
N TYR A 24 0.21 14.83 -0.63
CA TYR A 24 1.41 14.14 -1.14
C TYR A 24 1.84 12.96 -0.26
N GLU A 25 0.92 12.40 0.53
CA GLU A 25 1.22 11.26 1.39
C GLU A 25 -0.03 10.40 1.54
N ALA A 26 0.10 9.08 1.37
CA ALA A 26 -0.95 8.13 1.71
C ALA A 26 -0.38 7.07 2.66
N THR A 27 -1.04 6.85 3.78
CA THR A 27 -0.58 5.90 4.80
C THR A 27 -1.64 4.84 5.07
N VAL A 28 -1.30 3.57 4.83
CA VAL A 28 -2.10 2.41 5.23
C VAL A 28 -1.67 1.97 6.62
N VAL A 29 -2.62 1.87 7.54
CA VAL A 29 -2.42 1.47 8.92
C VAL A 29 -3.12 0.15 9.19
N SER A 30 -2.36 -0.81 9.69
CA SER A 30 -2.81 -2.08 10.27
C SER A 30 -2.22 -2.25 11.67
N LYS A 31 -2.43 -3.41 12.33
CA LYS A 31 -1.85 -3.67 13.66
C LYS A 31 -0.36 -4.02 13.61
N ASN A 32 0.10 -4.68 12.55
CA ASN A 32 1.48 -5.20 12.43
C ASN A 32 2.30 -4.57 11.31
N VAL A 33 1.67 -3.83 10.38
CA VAL A 33 2.35 -3.19 9.26
C VAL A 33 1.83 -1.75 9.08
N LEU A 34 2.76 -0.82 8.89
CA LEU A 34 2.48 0.55 8.47
C LEU A 34 3.14 0.81 7.11
N ILE A 35 2.35 1.25 6.13
CA ILE A 35 2.86 1.53 4.77
C ILE A 35 2.60 2.99 4.44
N THR A 36 3.65 3.77 4.25
CA THR A 36 3.57 5.18 3.86
C THR A 36 4.07 5.36 2.44
N LEU A 37 3.21 5.94 1.61
CA LEU A 37 3.42 6.26 0.21
C LEU A 37 3.76 7.75 0.10
N LEU A 38 4.93 8.06 -0.48
CA LEU A 38 5.42 9.41 -0.73
C LEU A 38 5.86 9.54 -2.20
N PRO A 39 5.95 10.75 -2.76
CA PRO A 39 6.17 10.93 -4.20
C PRO A 39 7.41 10.21 -4.75
N ARG A 40 8.44 10.06 -3.93
CA ARG A 40 9.74 9.47 -4.33
C ARG A 40 10.20 8.35 -3.41
N GLU A 41 9.38 7.94 -2.45
CA GLU A 41 9.73 6.84 -1.56
C GLU A 41 8.49 6.11 -1.04
N ILE A 42 8.65 4.84 -0.71
CA ILE A 42 7.67 4.06 0.04
C ILE A 42 8.35 3.53 1.28
N LYS A 43 7.73 3.74 2.44
CA LYS A 43 8.19 3.20 3.71
C LYS A 43 7.25 2.09 4.12
N VAL A 44 7.79 0.89 4.28
CA VAL A 44 7.11 -0.24 4.92
C VAL A 44 7.77 -0.41 6.27
N VAL A 45 6.99 -0.26 7.34
CA VAL A 45 7.48 -0.36 8.71
C VAL A 45 6.85 -1.59 9.33
N ASP A 46 7.73 -2.37 9.95
CA ASP A 46 7.45 -3.61 10.65
C ASP A 46 7.06 -4.80 9.77
N ASP A 47 7.33 -5.98 10.33
CA ASP A 47 6.96 -7.29 9.80
C ASP A 47 7.47 -7.64 8.39
N ILE A 48 8.57 -7.04 7.92
CA ILE A 48 9.16 -7.37 6.62
C ILE A 48 10.00 -8.65 6.68
N ASP A 49 9.70 -9.59 5.78
CA ASP A 49 10.47 -10.79 5.53
C ASP A 49 11.56 -10.51 4.48
N ARG A 50 11.12 -10.41 3.22
CA ARG A 50 11.94 -10.24 2.03
C ARG A 50 11.31 -9.27 1.05
N PHE A 51 12.10 -8.80 0.09
CA PHE A 51 11.63 -7.99 -1.02
C PHE A 51 12.33 -8.42 -2.31
N SER A 52 11.70 -8.13 -3.44
CA SER A 52 12.24 -8.42 -4.76
C SER A 52 11.89 -7.31 -5.73
N GLU A 53 12.73 -7.14 -6.74
CA GLU A 53 12.42 -6.33 -7.91
C GLU A 53 12.34 -7.23 -9.14
N GLU A 54 11.42 -6.91 -10.04
CA GLU A 54 11.27 -7.56 -11.33
C GLU A 54 11.15 -6.49 -12.42
N GLU A 55 11.92 -6.66 -13.49
CA GLU A 55 11.86 -5.76 -14.63
C GLU A 55 11.32 -6.52 -15.85
N SER A 56 10.21 -6.04 -16.38
CA SER A 56 9.74 -6.43 -17.70
C SER A 56 10.27 -5.46 -18.78
N SER A 57 10.03 -5.77 -20.04
CA SER A 57 10.43 -4.90 -21.17
C SER A 57 9.89 -3.47 -21.07
N LYS A 58 8.74 -3.26 -20.40
CA LYS A 58 8.05 -1.97 -20.33
C LYS A 58 7.94 -1.39 -18.91
N LYS A 59 7.97 -2.21 -17.86
CA LYS A 59 7.66 -1.80 -16.48
C LYS A 59 8.58 -2.46 -15.46
N ARG A 60 8.78 -1.77 -14.36
CA ARG A 60 9.47 -2.28 -13.17
C ARG A 60 8.47 -2.46 -12.03
N TYR A 61 8.55 -3.62 -11.38
CA TYR A 61 7.71 -4.00 -10.26
C TYR A 61 8.58 -4.20 -9.03
N VAL A 62 8.14 -3.68 -7.89
CA VAL A 62 8.76 -3.95 -6.59
C VAL A 62 7.75 -4.70 -5.75
N ARG A 63 8.18 -5.77 -5.09
CA ARG A 63 7.33 -6.54 -4.20
C ARG A 63 7.98 -6.70 -2.84
N VAL A 64 7.23 -6.41 -1.79
CA VAL A 64 7.64 -6.60 -0.39
C VAL A 64 6.73 -7.64 0.23
N PHE A 65 7.32 -8.64 0.86
CA PHE A 65 6.63 -9.73 1.53
C PHE A 65 6.71 -9.56 3.04
N PHE A 66 5.57 -9.77 3.70
CA PHE A 66 5.47 -9.70 5.16
C PHE A 66 5.77 -11.07 5.78
N ARG A 67 6.30 -11.11 7.02
CA ARG A 67 6.52 -12.37 7.74
C ARG A 67 5.22 -12.97 8.23
N LYS A 68 4.23 -12.13 8.56
CA LYS A 68 2.87 -12.55 8.91
C LYS A 68 1.84 -11.85 8.02
N PRO A 69 0.65 -12.42 7.86
CA PRO A 69 -0.44 -11.74 7.19
C PRO A 69 -0.78 -10.41 7.89
N ILE A 70 -1.26 -9.43 7.13
CA ILE A 70 -1.76 -8.16 7.66
C ILE A 70 -2.85 -8.42 8.68
N GLU A 71 -2.63 -7.91 9.89
CA GLU A 71 -3.58 -7.94 10.98
C GLU A 71 -4.42 -6.65 10.97
N PRO A 72 -5.71 -6.72 10.62
CA PRO A 72 -6.54 -5.54 10.53
C PRO A 72 -6.85 -4.92 11.89
N ILE A 73 -7.16 -3.63 11.89
CA ILE A 73 -7.66 -2.91 13.06
C ILE A 73 -9.13 -3.26 13.34
N ASN A 74 -9.55 -3.05 14.59
CA ASN A 74 -10.92 -3.36 15.05
C ASN A 74 -11.81 -2.11 14.93
N GLU A 75 -12.03 -1.64 13.71
CA GLU A 75 -12.91 -0.51 13.42
C GLU A 75 -13.95 -0.89 12.38
N LYS A 76 -15.11 -0.24 12.43
CA LYS A 76 -16.19 -0.49 11.48
C LYS A 76 -15.86 0.21 10.14
N PRO A 77 -15.95 -0.49 9.00
CA PRO A 77 -15.78 0.12 7.69
C PRO A 77 -16.75 1.28 7.44
N GLU A 78 -16.29 2.25 6.66
CA GLU A 78 -17.16 3.31 6.13
C GLU A 78 -18.13 2.76 5.08
N LYS A 79 -19.18 3.52 4.72
CA LYS A 79 -20.07 3.16 3.60
C LYS A 79 -19.46 3.45 2.24
N HIS A 80 -18.58 4.46 2.17
CA HIS A 80 -17.92 4.92 0.95
C HIS A 80 -16.41 4.82 1.13
N TYR A 81 -15.88 3.61 0.97
CA TYR A 81 -14.45 3.32 1.13
C TYR A 81 -13.69 3.16 -0.20
N GLU A 82 -14.42 3.24 -1.33
CA GLU A 82 -13.87 3.19 -2.69
C GLU A 82 -14.23 4.47 -3.45
N GLY A 83 -13.42 4.78 -4.46
CA GLY A 83 -13.59 5.94 -5.31
C GLY A 83 -12.38 6.88 -5.25
N ILE A 84 -12.60 8.11 -5.67
CA ILE A 84 -11.56 9.14 -5.71
C ILE A 84 -11.64 9.96 -4.42
N PHE A 85 -10.51 10.01 -3.72
CA PHE A 85 -10.35 10.75 -2.48
C PHE A 85 -9.14 11.66 -2.62
N GLU A 86 -9.39 12.98 -2.61
CA GLU A 86 -8.38 13.98 -2.98
C GLU A 86 -7.88 13.71 -4.41
N ASN A 87 -6.64 13.24 -4.55
CA ASN A 87 -6.01 12.88 -5.82
C ASN A 87 -5.67 11.38 -5.92
N TYR A 88 -6.14 10.58 -4.98
CA TYR A 88 -5.93 9.13 -4.96
C TYR A 88 -7.19 8.44 -5.42
N GLU A 89 -7.04 7.39 -6.22
CA GLU A 89 -8.13 6.47 -6.49
C GLU A 89 -7.90 5.19 -5.67
N VAL A 90 -8.92 4.81 -4.91
CA VAL A 90 -8.88 3.69 -3.97
C VAL A 90 -9.90 2.65 -4.41
N ARG A 91 -9.44 1.41 -4.55
CA ARG A 91 -10.27 0.26 -4.92
C ARG A 91 -10.00 -0.90 -3.97
N PHE A 92 -11.05 -1.56 -3.51
CA PHE A 92 -11.00 -2.73 -2.68
C PHE A 92 -11.67 -3.91 -3.39
N THR A 93 -10.93 -5.00 -3.57
CA THR A 93 -11.43 -6.20 -4.23
C THR A 93 -11.38 -7.38 -3.25
N ASN A 94 -12.54 -7.99 -2.99
CA ASN A 94 -12.65 -9.21 -2.22
C ASN A 94 -13.14 -10.35 -3.13
N LEU A 95 -12.29 -11.37 -3.34
CA LEU A 95 -12.59 -12.54 -4.15
C LEU A 95 -13.10 -13.73 -3.32
N GLY A 96 -13.33 -13.56 -2.01
CA GLY A 96 -13.69 -14.61 -1.06
C GLY A 96 -12.50 -15.44 -0.57
N PHE A 97 -11.52 -15.73 -1.42
CA PHE A 97 -10.28 -16.42 -1.04
C PHE A 97 -9.06 -15.49 -0.95
N SER A 98 -9.18 -14.26 -1.45
CA SER A 98 -8.12 -13.25 -1.39
C SER A 98 -8.70 -11.84 -1.42
N LYS A 99 -7.96 -10.91 -0.80
CA LYS A 99 -8.36 -9.50 -0.68
C LYS A 99 -7.23 -8.62 -1.21
N TYR A 100 -7.62 -7.57 -1.89
CA TYR A 100 -6.70 -6.59 -2.46
C TYR A 100 -7.18 -5.18 -2.17
N LEU A 101 -6.26 -4.33 -1.73
CA LEU A 101 -6.45 -2.89 -1.69
C LEU A 101 -5.51 -2.26 -2.71
N THR A 102 -6.07 -1.66 -3.74
CA THR A 102 -5.33 -0.92 -4.76
C THR A 102 -5.44 0.56 -4.49
N ILE A 103 -4.29 1.24 -4.42
CA ILE A 103 -4.18 2.68 -4.27
C ILE A 103 -3.44 3.21 -5.51
N ILE A 104 -4.18 3.88 -6.39
CA ILE A 104 -3.61 4.60 -7.53
C ILE A 104 -3.21 5.98 -7.05
N VAL A 105 -1.96 6.33 -7.25
CA VAL A 105 -1.37 7.56 -6.71
C VAL A 105 -1.42 8.71 -7.72
N PRO A 106 -1.36 9.98 -7.27
CA PRO A 106 -1.30 11.14 -8.14
C PRO A 106 -0.08 11.10 -9.08
N GLY A 107 -0.17 11.78 -10.23
CA GLY A 107 0.92 11.85 -11.22
C GLY A 107 2.21 12.53 -10.73
N SER A 108 2.22 13.14 -9.55
CA SER A 108 3.44 13.65 -8.90
C SER A 108 4.34 12.55 -8.31
N PHE A 109 3.84 11.31 -8.23
CA PHE A 109 4.56 10.17 -7.70
C PHE A 109 5.38 9.48 -8.81
N LEU A 110 6.51 8.88 -8.45
CA LEU A 110 7.39 8.15 -9.38
C LEU A 110 6.99 6.68 -9.57
N TYR A 111 5.79 6.32 -9.13
CA TYR A 111 5.15 5.03 -9.32
C TYR A 111 3.65 5.25 -9.57
N ASN A 112 2.98 4.28 -10.18
CA ASN A 112 1.61 4.44 -10.67
C ASN A 112 0.56 4.00 -9.65
N TYR A 113 0.78 2.85 -9.01
CA TYR A 113 -0.13 2.33 -8.00
C TYR A 113 0.57 1.30 -7.11
N VAL A 114 -0.09 1.03 -5.99
CA VAL A 114 0.30 0.02 -5.02
C VAL A 114 -0.88 -0.94 -4.83
N VAL A 115 -0.61 -2.23 -4.83
CA VAL A 115 -1.58 -3.30 -4.54
C VAL A 115 -1.15 -4.01 -3.26
N LEU A 116 -1.95 -3.86 -2.22
CA LEU A 116 -1.80 -4.54 -0.97
C LEU A 116 -2.60 -5.83 -0.97
N SER A 117 -1.97 -6.95 -0.60
CA SER A 117 -2.64 -8.21 -0.30
C SER A 117 -2.35 -8.62 1.14
N GLU A 118 -2.89 -9.75 1.59
CA GLU A 118 -2.70 -10.23 2.96
C GLU A 118 -1.22 -10.41 3.34
N ASN A 119 -0.37 -10.85 2.40
CA ASN A 119 1.02 -11.21 2.70
C ASN A 119 2.07 -10.37 1.96
N SER A 120 1.65 -9.40 1.15
CA SER A 120 2.59 -8.61 0.37
C SER A 120 2.03 -7.26 -0.03
N VAL A 121 2.92 -6.34 -0.34
CA VAL A 121 2.62 -5.13 -1.09
C VAL A 121 3.41 -5.15 -2.40
N SER A 122 2.70 -4.94 -3.51
CA SER A 122 3.24 -4.86 -4.86
C SER A 122 3.14 -3.43 -5.38
N ILE A 123 4.19 -2.92 -6.00
CA ILE A 123 4.31 -1.55 -6.48
C ILE A 123 4.62 -1.59 -7.97
N GLU A 124 3.83 -0.89 -8.78
CA GLU A 124 4.14 -0.67 -10.19
C GLU A 124 4.80 0.70 -10.38
N CYS A 125 6.03 0.72 -10.91
CA CYS A 125 6.75 1.96 -11.21
C CYS A 125 6.24 2.59 -12.52
N SER A 126 6.29 3.93 -12.61
CA SER A 126 5.78 4.67 -13.78
C SER A 126 6.63 4.50 -15.04
N ILE A 127 7.95 4.39 -14.85
CA ILE A 127 8.97 4.16 -15.87
C ILE A 127 9.99 3.17 -15.27
N LYS A 128 10.98 2.70 -16.04
CA LYS A 128 12.20 2.02 -15.56
C LYS A 128 13.08 2.95 -14.70
N LYS A 129 12.49 3.47 -13.62
CA LYS A 129 13.15 4.28 -12.60
C LYS A 129 14.12 3.44 -11.81
N THR A 130 15.25 4.02 -11.43
CA THR A 130 16.19 3.34 -10.55
C THR A 130 15.57 3.25 -9.16
N VAL A 131 15.63 2.06 -8.56
CA VAL A 131 15.06 1.81 -7.24
C VAL A 131 16.21 1.47 -6.29
N TYR A 132 16.23 2.10 -5.12
CA TYR A 132 17.16 1.77 -4.04
C TYR A 132 16.40 1.30 -2.81
N PHE A 133 17.03 0.43 -2.04
CA PHE A 133 16.45 -0.19 -0.86
C PHE A 133 17.31 0.10 0.36
N GLU A 134 16.71 0.63 1.41
CA GLU A 134 17.32 0.75 2.73
C GLU A 134 16.51 -0.10 3.71
N LYS A 135 17.12 -1.17 4.22
CA LYS A 135 16.51 -2.04 5.23
C LYS A 135 17.15 -1.80 6.59
N ILE A 136 16.35 -1.35 7.56
CA ILE A 136 16.76 -1.17 8.95
C ILE A 136 15.85 -2.04 9.81
N LYS A 137 16.40 -3.07 10.45
CA LYS A 137 15.64 -4.05 11.25
C LYS A 137 14.47 -4.66 10.44
N SER A 138 13.23 -4.44 10.90
CA SER A 138 11.97 -4.89 10.29
C SER A 138 11.37 -3.87 9.32
N SER A 139 12.04 -2.75 9.05
CA SER A 139 11.56 -1.67 8.18
C SER A 139 12.34 -1.61 6.87
N LEU A 140 11.67 -1.19 5.80
CA LEU A 140 12.22 -1.01 4.47
C LEU A 140 11.77 0.35 3.93
N THR A 141 12.74 1.16 3.53
CA THR A 141 12.49 2.33 2.70
C THR A 141 12.89 1.99 1.27
N ILE A 142 11.99 2.24 0.33
CA ILE A 142 12.19 2.06 -1.11
C ILE A 142 12.27 3.46 -1.71
N TYR A 143 13.36 3.81 -2.37
CA TYR A 143 13.57 5.11 -3.00
C TYR A 143 13.45 4.99 -4.52
N PHE A 144 12.78 5.95 -5.16
CA PHE A 144 12.59 6.02 -6.61
C PHE A 144 13.33 7.24 -7.18
N VAL A 145 14.17 7.02 -8.20
CA VAL A 145 15.03 8.06 -8.83
C VAL A 145 14.85 8.08 -10.33
#